data_AF-A0A7C5HHM2-F1
#
_entry.id   AF-A0A7C5HHM2-F1
#
_cell.length_a   1.000
_cell.length_b   1.000
_cell.length_c   1.000
_cell.angle_alpha   90.00
_cell.angle_beta   90.00
_cell.angle_gamma   90.00
#
_symmetry.space_group_name_H-M   'P 1'
#
loop_
_entity.id
_entity.type
_entity.pdbx_description
1 polymer ?
#
loop_
_entity_poly.entity_id
_entity_poly.type
_entity_poly.pdbx_seq_one_letter_code
_entity_poly.pdbx_strand_id
1 'polypeptide(L)'
;MNYEIVVGLEVHCQLNTESKAFCGCSAKFGQAANTNVCPVCLALPGALPVLNVRVVEDAVKLGLATNCTIARHSIMARKNYFYPDLPKGYQISQFEEPICS
;
A
#
# COMPACT_ATOMS: atom_id res chain seq x y z
N MET A 1 -0.09 -38.87 18.05
CA MET A 1 0.64 -37.67 17.57
C MET A 1 0.42 -36.60 18.62
N ASN A 2 1.48 -36.01 19.18
CA ASN A 2 1.40 -35.15 20.38
C ASN A 2 1.62 -33.65 20.09
N TYR A 3 1.68 -33.27 18.80
CA TYR A 3 1.82 -31.87 18.39
C TYR A 3 0.91 -31.58 17.20
N GLU A 4 0.48 -30.32 17.11
CA GLU A 4 -0.31 -29.77 16.01
C GLU A 4 0.48 -28.63 15.35
N ILE A 5 0.48 -28.57 14.02
CA ILE A 5 1.12 -27.51 13.26
C ILE A 5 0.08 -26.45 12.93
N VAL A 6 0.36 -25.21 13.32
CA VAL A 6 -0.47 -24.03 13.01
C VAL A 6 0.34 -23.09 12.10
N VAL A 7 -0.22 -22.75 10.94
CA VAL A 7 0.44 -21.90 9.92
C VAL A 7 -0.43 -20.70 9.60
N GLY A 8 0.17 -19.51 9.62
CA GLY A 8 -0.40 -18.28 9.09
C GLY A 8 0.45 -17.75 7.93
N LEU A 9 -0.18 -17.10 6.97
CA LEU A 9 0.49 -16.51 5.81
C LEU A 9 0.23 -15.00 5.77
N GLU A 10 1.28 -14.25 5.46
CA GLU A 10 1.19 -12.82 5.16
C GLU A 10 1.52 -12.64 3.67
N VAL A 11 0.59 -12.08 2.91
CA VAL A 11 0.71 -11.96 1.45
C VAL A 11 0.62 -10.49 1.06
N HIS A 12 1.64 -9.99 0.37
CA HIS A 12 1.62 -8.67 -0.26
C HIS A 12 1.37 -8.82 -1.76
N CYS A 13 0.40 -8.08 -2.29
CA CYS A 13 0.07 -8.08 -3.71
C CYS A 13 0.27 -6.67 -4.29
N GLN A 14 1.04 -6.56 -5.38
CA GLN A 14 1.18 -5.31 -6.12
C GLN A 14 -0.03 -5.11 -7.05
N LEU A 15 -0.80 -4.04 -6.81
CA LEU A 15 -1.92 -3.70 -7.68
C LEU A 15 -1.43 -3.20 -9.05
N ASN A 16 -2.04 -3.68 -10.12
CA ASN A 16 -1.71 -3.31 -11.49
C ASN A 16 -2.33 -1.96 -11.87
N THR A 17 -1.79 -0.89 -11.29
CA THR A 17 -2.23 0.49 -11.50
C THR A 17 -1.25 1.24 -12.41
N GLU A 18 -1.73 2.24 -13.16
CA GLU A 18 -0.87 3.06 -14.03
C GLU A 18 0.05 3.98 -13.22
N SER A 19 -0.48 4.55 -12.13
CA SER A 19 0.21 5.49 -11.25
C SER A 19 0.37 4.97 -9.82
N LYS A 20 1.37 5.47 -9.10
CA LYS A 20 1.68 5.10 -7.71
C LYS A 20 0.50 5.42 -6.77
N ALA A 21 0.51 4.78 -5.60
CA ALA A 21 -0.59 4.88 -4.64
C ALA A 21 -0.86 6.28 -4.09
N PHE A 22 0.16 7.15 -4.01
CA PHE A 22 0.05 8.46 -3.37
C PHE A 22 0.53 9.64 -4.24
N CYS A 23 0.86 9.41 -5.51
CA CYS A 23 1.30 10.44 -6.46
C CYS A 23 1.10 9.99 -7.91
N GLY A 24 1.20 10.92 -8.87
CA GLY A 24 0.98 10.65 -10.29
C GLY A 24 2.13 9.96 -11.05
N CYS A 25 3.23 9.57 -10.39
CA CYS A 25 4.32 8.87 -11.07
C CYS A 25 3.87 7.49 -11.58
N SER A 26 4.43 7.03 -12.69
CA SER A 26 4.15 5.68 -13.20
C SER A 26 4.55 4.58 -12.20
N ALA A 27 3.72 3.54 -12.11
CA ALA A 27 4.01 2.31 -11.36
C ALA A 27 4.61 1.18 -12.26
N LYS A 28 4.94 1.49 -13.52
CA LYS A 28 5.49 0.53 -14.49
C LYS A 28 6.87 0.03 -14.09
N PHE A 29 7.06 -1.28 -14.20
CA PHE A 29 8.33 -1.97 -13.94
C PHE A 29 9.38 -1.76 -15.05
N GLY A 30 10.65 -2.01 -14.72
CA GLY A 30 11.74 -2.10 -15.71
C GLY A 30 12.29 -0.77 -16.22
N GLN A 31 12.01 0.34 -15.54
CA GLN A 31 12.61 1.64 -15.86
C GLN A 31 13.99 1.79 -15.24
N ALA A 32 14.80 2.70 -15.78
CA ALA A 32 16.09 3.05 -15.19
C ALA A 32 15.93 3.59 -13.75
N ALA A 33 17.00 3.49 -12.95
CA ALA A 33 16.98 3.91 -11.55
C ALA A 33 16.54 5.37 -11.41
N ASN A 34 15.63 5.62 -10.46
CA ASN A 34 15.17 6.96 -10.09
C ASN A 34 14.56 7.81 -11.22
N THR A 35 13.96 7.21 -12.25
CA THR A 35 13.27 7.96 -13.32
C THR A 35 11.79 8.20 -13.05
N ASN A 36 11.09 7.22 -12.47
CA ASN A 36 9.67 7.33 -12.13
C ASN A 36 9.47 7.95 -10.72
N VAL A 37 10.02 9.14 -10.49
CA VAL A 37 10.07 9.77 -9.16
C VAL A 37 9.50 11.19 -9.17
N CYS A 38 9.10 11.67 -7.99
CA CYS A 38 8.62 13.04 -7.76
C CYS A 38 8.82 13.40 -6.28
N PRO A 39 8.59 14.68 -5.88
CA PRO A 39 8.75 15.11 -4.50
C PRO A 39 7.99 14.25 -3.46
N VAL A 40 6.80 13.75 -3.78
CA VAL A 40 5.98 12.94 -2.86
C VAL A 40 6.60 11.57 -2.60
N CYS A 41 6.97 10.84 -3.65
CA CYS A 41 7.51 9.48 -3.48
C CYS A 41 8.98 9.48 -3.06
N LEU A 42 9.70 10.59 -3.25
CA LEU A 42 11.04 10.83 -2.69
C LEU A 42 11.02 11.43 -1.28
N ALA A 43 9.85 11.71 -0.71
CA ALA A 43 9.70 12.33 0.61
C ALA A 43 10.40 13.69 0.76
N LEU A 44 10.40 14.51 -0.29
CA LEU A 44 10.97 15.85 -0.20
C LEU A 44 10.13 16.73 0.74
N PRO A 45 10.76 17.69 1.46
CA PRO A 45 10.06 18.57 2.38
C PRO A 45 8.87 19.29 1.73
N GLY A 46 7.73 19.30 2.43
CA GLY A 46 6.50 19.96 1.97
C GLY A 46 5.63 19.13 1.02
N ALA A 47 6.06 17.95 0.58
CA ALA A 47 5.26 17.10 -0.30
C ALA A 47 4.13 16.38 0.46
N LEU A 48 2.93 16.32 -0.13
CA LEU A 48 1.74 15.69 0.47
C LEU A 48 1.24 14.51 -0.39
N PRO A 49 0.76 13.42 0.24
CA PRO A 49 0.20 12.28 -0.48
C PRO A 49 -1.21 12.55 -0.99
N VAL A 50 -1.53 12.06 -2.19
CA VAL A 50 -2.89 12.02 -2.75
C VAL A 50 -3.22 10.60 -3.15
N LEU A 51 -4.18 9.98 -2.47
CA LEU A 51 -4.53 8.57 -2.68
C LEU A 51 -5.08 8.34 -4.10
N ASN A 52 -4.53 7.34 -4.79
CA ASN A 52 -5.00 6.90 -6.10
C ASN A 52 -6.36 6.18 -5.95
N VAL A 53 -7.40 6.69 -6.61
CA VAL A 53 -8.74 6.09 -6.62
C VAL A 53 -8.73 4.62 -7.05
N ARG A 54 -7.85 4.25 -7.99
CA ARG A 54 -7.79 2.88 -8.50
C ARG A 54 -7.28 1.89 -7.46
N VAL A 55 -6.42 2.34 -6.54
CA VAL A 55 -5.96 1.52 -5.40
C VAL A 55 -7.15 1.14 -4.51
N VAL A 56 -8.06 2.08 -4.26
CA VAL A 56 -9.27 1.83 -3.46
C VAL A 56 -10.21 0.88 -4.21
N GLU A 57 -10.48 1.13 -5.49
CA GLU A 57 -11.35 0.27 -6.30
C GLU A 57 -10.84 -1.17 -6.35
N ASP A 58 -9.56 -1.37 -6.61
CA ASP A 58 -8.99 -2.71 -6.78
C ASP A 58 -8.84 -3.43 -5.42
N ALA A 59 -8.59 -2.70 -4.32
CA ALA A 59 -8.63 -3.28 -2.98
C ALA A 59 -10.05 -3.74 -2.58
N VAL A 60 -11.09 -2.94 -2.89
CA VAL A 60 -12.49 -3.35 -2.67
C VAL A 60 -12.86 -4.56 -3.53
N LYS A 61 -12.46 -4.59 -4.80
CA LYS A 61 -12.68 -5.76 -5.68
C LYS A 61 -11.98 -7.00 -5.14
N LEU A 62 -10.74 -6.88 -4.66
CA LEU A 62 -10.00 -7.99 -4.06
C LEU A 62 -10.74 -8.50 -2.83
N GLY A 63 -11.15 -7.61 -1.92
CA GLY A 63 -11.91 -7.97 -0.72
C GLY A 63 -13.21 -8.71 -1.06
N LEU A 64 -13.99 -8.22 -2.03
CA LEU A 64 -15.20 -8.92 -2.50
C LEU A 64 -14.88 -10.28 -3.11
N ALA A 65 -13.81 -10.39 -3.90
CA ALA A 65 -13.39 -11.64 -4.53
C ALA A 65 -12.92 -12.69 -3.50
N THR A 66 -12.41 -12.25 -2.35
CA THR A 66 -11.99 -13.12 -1.23
C THR A 66 -13.06 -13.27 -0.14
N ASN A 67 -14.31 -12.84 -0.41
CA ASN A 67 -15.44 -12.89 0.52
C ASN A 67 -15.23 -12.11 1.84
N CYS A 68 -14.40 -11.06 1.83
CA CYS A 68 -14.25 -10.15 2.96
C CYS A 68 -15.45 -9.22 3.09
N THR A 69 -15.65 -8.69 4.29
CA THR A 69 -16.58 -7.60 4.56
C THR A 69 -15.90 -6.27 4.24
N ILE A 70 -16.55 -5.43 3.43
CA ILE A 70 -16.00 -4.12 3.05
C ILE A 70 -16.39 -3.07 4.10
N ALA A 71 -15.39 -2.33 4.59
CA ALA A 71 -15.60 -1.26 5.54
C ALA A 71 -16.20 -0.01 4.87
N ARG A 72 -17.18 0.62 5.52
CA ARG A 72 -17.75 1.91 5.07
C ARG A 72 -16.87 3.11 5.43
N HIS A 73 -16.00 2.92 6.41
CA HIS A 73 -15.03 3.90 6.90
C HIS A 73 -13.69 3.19 7.07
N SER A 74 -12.60 3.86 6.70
CA SER A 74 -11.26 3.30 6.69
C SER A 74 -10.25 4.43 6.84
N ILE A 75 -9.20 4.21 7.64
CA ILE A 75 -8.17 5.22 7.92
C ILE A 75 -6.81 4.75 7.39
N MET A 76 -6.09 5.67 6.73
CA MET A 76 -4.68 5.48 6.41
C MET A 76 -3.81 5.86 7.61
N ALA A 77 -3.06 4.89 8.14
CA ALA A 77 -2.15 5.03 9.26
C ALA A 77 -0.69 5.19 8.78
N ARG A 78 0.19 5.72 9.65
CA ARG A 78 1.63 5.79 9.41
C ARG A 78 2.34 4.72 10.23
N LYS A 79 2.93 3.73 9.56
CA LYS A 79 3.80 2.71 10.17
C LYS A 79 5.25 3.22 10.16
N ASN A 80 5.74 3.71 11.30
CA ASN A 80 7.02 4.40 11.42
C ASN A 80 8.18 3.40 11.60
N TYR A 81 9.20 3.49 10.76
CA TYR A 81 10.47 2.77 10.88
C TYR A 81 11.50 3.37 9.91
N PHE A 82 12.79 3.23 10.24
CA PHE A 82 13.88 3.79 9.45
C PHE A 82 14.50 2.72 8.55
N TYR A 83 14.50 2.98 7.26
CA TYR A 83 15.24 2.17 6.29
C TYR A 83 15.57 3.00 5.03
N PRO A 84 16.73 2.81 4.37
CA PRO A 84 17.14 3.63 3.23
C PRO A 84 16.19 3.62 2.02
N ASP A 85 15.40 2.56 1.83
CA ASP A 85 14.40 2.47 0.75
C ASP A 85 13.05 3.14 1.08
N LEU A 86 12.87 3.58 2.33
CA LEU A 86 11.65 4.18 2.85
C LEU A 86 11.90 5.65 3.18
N PRO A 87 11.90 6.55 2.18
CA PRO A 87 12.42 7.91 2.33
C PRO A 87 11.63 8.78 3.32
N LYS A 88 10.37 8.42 3.63
CA LYS A 88 9.52 9.15 4.58
C LYS A 88 9.84 8.84 6.05
N GLY A 89 10.58 7.77 6.35
CA GLY A 89 10.68 7.23 7.71
C GLY A 89 9.37 6.60 8.23
N TYR A 90 8.36 6.49 7.36
CA TYR A 90 7.13 5.77 7.60
C TYR A 90 6.49 5.29 6.30
N GLN A 91 5.78 4.17 6.39
CA GLN A 91 4.91 3.65 5.34
C GLN A 91 3.48 4.12 5.60
N ILE A 92 2.80 4.61 4.57
CA ILE A 92 1.36 4.86 4.63
C ILE A 92 0.68 3.51 4.40
N SER A 93 -0.07 3.01 5.39
CA SER A 93 -0.74 1.72 5.39
C SER A 93 -2.11 1.84 6.08
N GLN A 94 -2.72 0.73 6.49
CA GLN A 94 -3.88 0.68 7.37
C GLN A 94 -3.52 -0.11 8.63
N PHE A 95 -4.18 0.20 9.75
CA PHE A 95 -3.96 -0.51 11.02
C PHE A 95 -5.31 -0.87 11.66
N GLU A 96 -5.89 -0.02 12.51
CA GLU A 96 -7.14 -0.33 13.22
C GLU A 96 -8.37 -0.39 12.32
N GLU A 97 -8.39 0.42 11.24
CA GLU A 97 -9.53 0.57 10.34
C GLU A 97 -9.17 0.20 8.89
N PRO A 98 -9.01 -1.10 8.59
CA PRO A 98 -8.68 -1.59 7.26
C PRO A 98 -9.87 -1.47 6.31
N ILE A 99 -9.60 -1.51 5.00
CA ILE A 99 -10.64 -1.38 3.98
C ILE A 99 -11.56 -2.60 3.91
N CYS A 100 -11.05 -3.78 4.29
CA CYS A 100 -11.83 -5.01 4.37
C CYS A 100 -11.22 -5.99 5.37
N SER A 101 -12.06 -6.89 5.89
CA SER A 101 -11.71 -7.99 6.80
C SER A 101 -12.49 -9.24 6.45
#